data_AF-A0A536BIS5-F1
#
_entry.id   AF-A0A536BIS5-F1
#
_cell.length_a   1.000
_cell.length_b   1.000
_cell.length_c   1.000
_cell.angle_alpha   90.00
_cell.angle_beta   90.00
_cell.angle_gamma   90.00
#
_symmetry.space_group_name_H-M   'P 1'
#
loop_
_entity.id
_entity.type
_entity.pdbx_description
1 polymer ?
#
loop_
_entity_poly.entity_id
_entity_poly.type
_entity_poly.pdbx_seq_one_letter_code
_entity_poly.pdbx_strand_id
1 'polypeptide(L)' 'KLNNVREALQIAREARTILGANGISLEYPVMRHMNNLETVLTYEGTSEIHMLAIGEEITGLAAFK' A
#
# COMPACT_ATOMS: atom_id res chain seq x y z
N LYS A 1 6.91 -7.35 3.19
CA LYS A 1 6.34 -6.02 3.54
C LYS A 1 5.87 -5.26 2.30
N LEU A 2 6.76 -4.92 1.35
CA LEU A 2 6.44 -4.14 0.14
C LEU A 2 5.21 -4.65 -0.64
N ASN A 3 5.24 -5.91 -1.08
CA ASN A 3 4.18 -6.47 -1.92
C ASN A 3 2.83 -6.50 -1.18
N ASN A 4 2.82 -7.05 0.04
CA ASN A 4 1.60 -7.26 0.81
C ASN A 4 0.81 -5.96 1.05
N VAL A 5 1.49 -4.85 1.33
CA VAL A 5 0.82 -3.56 1.59
C VAL A 5 0.26 -2.96 0.30
N ARG A 6 1.00 -3.04 -0.82
CA ARG A 6 0.53 -2.58 -2.13
C ARG A 6 -0.72 -3.34 -2.58
N GLU A 7 -0.65 -4.67 -2.53
CA GLU A 7 -1.76 -5.54 -2.91
C GLU A 7 -2.98 -5.34 -1.99
N ALA A 8 -2.77 -5.25 -0.67
CA ALA A 8 -3.86 -4.99 0.27
C ALA A 8 -4.57 -3.65 0.01
N LEU A 9 -3.82 -2.59 -0.32
CA LEU A 9 -4.39 -1.29 -0.65
C LEU A 9 -5.20 -1.34 -1.95
N GLN A 10 -4.70 -2.04 -2.97
CA GLN A 10 -5.44 -2.26 -4.21
C GLN A 10 -6.75 -3.01 -3.97
N ILE A 11 -6.70 -4.12 -3.22
CA ILE A 11 -7.88 -4.91 -2.86
C ILE A 11 -8.89 -4.05 -2.09
N ALA A 12 -8.43 -3.21 -1.16
CA ALA A 12 -9.32 -2.32 -0.41
C ALA A 12 -10.02 -1.28 -1.30
N ARG A 13 -9.32 -0.74 -2.33
CA ARG A 13 -9.89 0.18 -3.32
C ARG A 13 -10.93 -0.50 -4.21
N GLU A 14 -10.65 -1.73 -4.66
CA GLU A 14 -11.58 -2.54 -5.45
C GLU A 14 -12.84 -2.90 -4.62
N ALA A 15 -12.66 -3.35 -3.38
CA ALA A 15 -13.75 -3.64 -2.46
C ALA A 15 -14.63 -2.42 -2.19
N ARG A 16 -14.04 -1.22 -2.04
CA ARG A 16 -14.82 0.02 -1.86
C ARG A 16 -15.69 0.30 -3.09
N THR A 17 -15.16 0.07 -4.29
CA THR A 17 -15.89 0.27 -5.54
C THR A 17 -17.12 -0.63 -5.64
N ILE A 18 -17.01 -1.90 -5.22
CA ILE A 18 -18.14 -2.85 -5.18
C ILE A 18 -19.29 -2.35 -4.28
N LEU A 19 -18.97 -1.68 -3.17
CA LEU A 19 -19.97 -1.14 -2.24
C LEU A 19 -20.64 0.17 -2.71
N GLY A 20 -20.15 0.80 -3.79
CA GLY A 20 -20.72 2.04 -4.31
C GLY A 20 -20.83 3.14 -3.24
N ALA A 21 -21.98 3.79 -3.15
CA ALA A 21 -22.23 4.85 -2.16
C ALA A 21 -22.16 4.34 -0.70
N ASN A 22 -22.56 3.09 -0.46
CA ASN A 22 -22.48 2.46 0.87
C ASN A 22 -21.03 2.28 1.32
N GLY A 23 -20.09 2.23 0.38
CA GLY A 23 -18.65 2.19 0.66
C GLY A 23 -18.06 3.53 1.09
N ILE A 24 -18.84 4.61 1.14
CA ILE A 24 -18.40 5.94 1.62
C ILE A 24 -18.73 6.14 3.10
N SER A 25 -19.81 5.52 3.57
CA SER A 25 -20.20 5.61 4.98
C SER A 25 -19.22 4.84 5.87
N LEU A 26 -19.30 5.08 7.17
CA LEU A 26 -18.54 4.32 8.18
C LEU A 26 -19.21 3.00 8.57
N GLU A 27 -20.32 2.64 7.93
CA GLU A 27 -21.04 1.39 8.18
C GLU A 27 -20.20 0.17 7.77
N TYR A 28 -19.48 0.27 6.66
CA TYR A 28 -18.55 -0.75 6.20
C TYR A 28 -17.10 -0.32 6.46
N PRO A 29 -16.25 -1.21 6.99
CA PRO A 29 -14.90 -0.84 7.39
C PRO A 29 -13.94 -0.61 6.22
N VAL A 30 -14.37 -0.85 4.98
CA VAL A 30 -13.50 -0.90 3.79
C VAL A 30 -12.81 0.44 3.53
N MET A 31 -13.54 1.55 3.61
CA MET A 31 -12.94 2.89 3.42
C MET A 31 -11.95 3.24 4.53
N ARG A 32 -12.26 2.85 5.77
CA ARG A 32 -11.33 3.01 6.91
C ARG A 32 -10.05 2.21 6.70
N HIS A 33 -10.14 0.96 6.27
CA HIS A 33 -8.97 0.13 6.01
C HIS A 33 -8.14 0.64 4.82
N MET A 34 -8.79 1.09 3.75
CA MET A 34 -8.12 1.74 2.63
C MET A 34 -7.30 2.94 3.10
N ASN A 35 -7.89 3.85 3.89
CA ASN A 35 -7.18 5.02 4.43
C ASN A 35 -6.02 4.62 5.35
N ASN A 36 -6.20 3.63 6.22
CA ASN A 36 -5.13 3.16 7.09
C ASN A 36 -3.96 2.57 6.28
N LEU A 37 -4.25 1.85 5.19
CA LEU A 37 -3.23 1.24 4.34
C LEU A 37 -2.40 2.27 3.56
N GLU A 38 -2.95 3.45 3.23
CA GLU A 38 -2.18 4.56 2.67
C GLU A 38 -1.05 5.01 3.62
N THR A 39 -1.33 5.05 4.92
CA THR A 39 -0.30 5.34 5.93
C THR A 39 0.72 4.21 6.02
N VAL A 40 0.27 2.95 6.05
CA VAL A 40 1.18 1.77 6.12
C VAL A 40 2.11 1.69 4.89
N LEU A 41 1.65 2.18 3.73
CA LEU A 41 2.44 2.22 2.50
C LEU A 41 3.68 3.12 2.62
N THR A 42 3.62 4.16 3.47
CA THR A 42 4.65 5.21 3.56
C THR A 42 5.48 5.16 4.85
N TYR A 43 4.90 4.69 5.96
CA TYR A 43 5.50 4.85 7.30
C TYR A 43 6.81 4.07 7.53
N GLU A 44 6.90 2.81 7.11
CA GLU A 44 8.11 1.96 7.36
C GLU A 44 9.02 1.84 6.14
N GLY A 45 9.32 2.97 5.49
CA GLY A 45 10.01 2.99 4.20
C GLY A 45 9.03 2.92 3.04
N THR A 46 9.18 3.85 2.11
CA THR A 46 8.30 3.92 0.95
C THR A 46 8.50 2.71 0.06
N SER A 47 7.51 2.52 -0.78
CA SER A 47 7.51 1.55 -1.85
C SER A 47 8.79 1.57 -2.70
N GLU A 48 9.31 2.77 -2.96
CA GLU A 48 10.48 3.04 -3.77
C GLU A 48 11.77 2.69 -3.01
N ILE A 49 11.87 3.07 -1.73
CA ILE A 49 13.04 2.74 -0.89
C ILE A 49 13.20 1.22 -0.77
N HIS A 50 12.12 0.48 -0.55
CA HIS A 50 12.20 -0.98 -0.50
C HIS A 50 12.62 -1.60 -1.84
N MET A 51 12.16 -1.04 -2.96
CA MET A 51 12.54 -1.52 -4.29
C MET A 51 14.02 -1.28 -4.55
N LEU A 52 14.54 -0.11 -4.19
CA LEU A 52 15.96 0.23 -4.35
C LEU A 52 16.85 -0.63 -3.43
N ALA A 53 16.42 -0.89 -2.19
CA ALA A 53 17.15 -1.79 -1.28
C ALA A 53 17.25 -3.23 -1.82
N ILE A 54 16.16 -3.76 -2.38
CA ILE A 54 16.17 -5.08 -3.05
C ILE A 54 17.08 -5.05 -4.29
N GLY A 55 17.05 -3.95 -5.07
CA GLY A 55 17.90 -3.77 -6.23
C GLY A 55 19.38 -3.75 -5.89
N GLU A 56 19.77 -3.07 -4.81
CA GLU A 56 21.14 -3.06 -4.30
C GLU A 56 21.58 -4.47 -3.88
N GLU A 57 20.75 -5.21 -3.15
CA GLU A 57 21.08 -6.58 -2.72
C GLU A 57 21.33 -7.52 -3.93
N ILE A 58 20.58 -7.35 -5.02
CA ILE A 58 20.71 -8.18 -6.23
C ILE A 58 21.90 -7.75 -7.09
N THR A 59 22.18 -6.44 -7.17
CA THR A 59 23.14 -5.90 -8.15
C THR A 59 24.48 -5.46 -7.55
N GLY A 60 24.55 -5.29 -6.23
CA GLY A 60 25.67 -4.68 -5.52
C GLY A 60 25.81 -3.17 -5.74
N LEU A 61 24.84 -2.52 -6.39
CA LEU A 61 24.88 -1.10 -6.73
C LEU A 61 23.81 -0.33 -5.96
N ALA A 62 24.23 0.56 -5.07
CA ALA A 62 23.33 1.51 -4.41
C ALA A 62 22.80 2.53 -5.43
N ALA A 63 21.46 2.65 -5.51
CA ALA A 63 20.76 3.56 -6.42
C ALA A 63 19.99 4.68 -5.67
N PHE A 64 20.28 4.87 -4.39
CA PHE A 64 19.79 5.96 -3.55
C PHE A 64 20.99 6.69 -2.92
N LYS A 65 20.76 7.92 -2.45
CA LYS A 65 21.75 8.76 -1.75
C LYS A 65 21.30 9.03 -0.32
#